data_AF-A0A4Q0SGG6-F1
#
_entry.id   AF-A0A4Q0SGG6-F1
#
_cell.length_a   1.000
_cell.length_b   1.000
_cell.length_c   1.000
_cell.angle_alpha   90.00
_cell.angle_beta   90.00
_cell.angle_gamma   90.00
#
_symmetry.space_group_name_H-M   'P 1'
#
loop_
_entity.id
_entity.type
_entity.pdbx_description
1 polymer ?
#
loop_
_entity_poly.entity_id
_entity_poly.type
_entity_poly.pdbx_seq_one_letter_code
_entity_poly.pdbx_strand_id
1 'polypeptide(L)'
;MIRSCKLLCAMVLLGAAATAQAQETGHGTVHRQHPPQDQALHEKFYSTWHMPDNPSLSCCSNADCYPTDIKYIDGRLYARRREDGRFILIPPQKVERNRDNPDGRNHLCAPPPALSPMDSVYCFALGGAT
;
A
#
# COMPACT_ATOMS: atom_id res chain seq x y z
N MET A 1 56.14 -39.67 9.49
CA MET A 1 56.35 -38.72 8.37
C MET A 1 55.57 -37.44 8.63
N ILE A 2 56.26 -36.40 9.10
CA ILE A 2 56.20 -34.96 8.75
C ILE A 2 54.83 -34.24 8.52
N ARG A 3 54.71 -33.08 9.21
CA ARG A 3 53.88 -31.86 8.97
C ARG A 3 52.39 -31.96 9.36
N SER A 4 51.80 -31.06 10.14
CA SER A 4 51.69 -29.61 9.97
C SER A 4 51.28 -28.94 11.30
N CYS A 5 51.99 -27.94 11.80
CA CYS A 5 51.85 -26.49 11.53
C CYS A 5 50.97 -25.80 12.59
N LYS A 6 51.65 -25.09 13.50
CA LYS A 6 51.08 -24.19 14.52
C LYS A 6 50.35 -23.04 13.83
N LEU A 7 49.17 -22.65 14.32
CA LEU A 7 48.76 -21.25 14.33
C LEU A 7 47.76 -21.00 15.45
N LEU A 8 48.26 -20.31 16.48
CA LEU A 8 47.46 -19.58 17.45
C LEU A 8 46.81 -18.38 16.75
N CYS A 9 45.51 -18.16 16.95
CA CYS A 9 44.92 -16.83 16.85
C CYS A 9 43.95 -16.68 18.01
N ALA A 10 44.38 -15.92 19.02
CA ALA A 10 43.60 -15.56 20.18
C ALA A 10 42.38 -14.71 19.77
N MET A 11 41.23 -15.03 20.38
CA MET A 11 39.96 -14.33 20.24
C MET A 11 40.10 -12.87 20.66
N VAL A 12 39.87 -11.93 19.73
CA VAL A 12 39.73 -10.50 20.03
C VAL A 12 38.30 -10.26 20.53
N LEU A 13 38.16 -9.94 21.81
CA LEU A 13 36.89 -9.58 22.45
C LEU A 13 36.59 -8.09 22.29
N LEU A 14 35.43 -7.87 21.66
CA LEU A 14 34.42 -6.81 21.81
C LEU A 14 34.79 -5.45 22.44
N GLY A 15 34.49 -4.40 21.69
CA GLY A 15 34.31 -3.03 22.20
C GLY A 15 33.68 -2.09 21.18
N ALA A 16 32.51 -2.43 20.62
CA ALA A 16 31.75 -1.52 19.78
C ALA A 16 30.85 -0.63 20.66
N ALA A 17 31.22 0.63 20.85
CA ALA A 17 30.35 1.64 21.42
C ALA A 17 29.23 1.94 20.41
N ALA A 18 28.04 1.40 20.64
CA ALA A 18 26.85 1.75 19.88
C ALA A 18 26.41 3.17 20.27
N THR A 19 26.68 4.14 19.42
CA THR A 19 26.01 5.43 19.47
C THR A 19 24.57 5.21 19.03
N ALA A 20 23.65 5.14 20.00
CA ALA A 20 22.22 5.14 19.74
C ALA A 20 21.83 6.49 19.16
N GLN A 21 21.86 6.62 17.83
CA GLN A 21 21.20 7.72 17.16
C GLN A 21 19.70 7.42 17.17
N ALA A 22 18.99 8.09 18.08
CA ALA A 22 17.54 8.21 18.01
C ALA A 22 17.18 8.82 16.65
N GLN A 23 16.72 7.99 15.71
CA GLN A 23 16.12 8.48 14.48
C GLN A 23 14.77 9.10 14.85
N GLU A 24 14.73 10.43 14.84
CA GLU A 24 13.49 11.20 14.79
C GLU A 24 12.62 10.63 13.67
N THR A 25 11.45 10.14 14.06
CA THR A 25 10.41 9.64 13.16
C THR A 25 9.76 10.84 12.48
N GLY A 26 10.46 11.38 11.48
CA GLY A 26 9.87 12.25 10.49
C GLY A 26 8.74 11.50 9.81
N HIS A 27 7.54 12.08 9.82
CA HIS A 27 6.36 11.61 9.09
C HIS A 27 6.62 11.73 7.58
N GLY A 28 7.44 10.84 7.04
CA GLY A 28 7.61 10.66 5.61
C GLY A 28 6.41 9.89 5.09
N THR A 29 5.58 10.54 4.28
CA THR A 29 4.66 9.86 3.38
C THR A 29 5.48 8.89 2.53
N VAL A 30 5.47 7.62 2.90
CA VAL A 30 6.06 6.55 2.09
C VAL A 30 5.23 6.52 0.80
N HIS A 31 5.70 7.19 -0.24
CA HIS A 31 5.26 6.92 -1.60
C HIS A 31 5.67 5.48 -1.89
N ARG A 32 4.77 4.54 -1.61
CA ARG A 32 4.96 3.13 -1.92
C ARG A 32 5.09 3.05 -3.44
N GLN A 33 6.26 2.66 -3.92
CA GLN A 33 6.56 2.66 -5.34
C GLN A 33 5.69 1.61 -6.03
N HIS A 34 4.95 2.06 -7.04
CA HIS A 34 4.21 1.19 -7.93
C HIS A 34 5.17 0.48 -8.88
N PRO A 35 4.82 -0.72 -9.38
CA PRO A 35 5.53 -1.32 -10.50
C PRO A 35 5.64 -0.30 -11.65
N PRO A 36 6.78 -0.20 -12.35
CA PRO A 36 7.00 0.84 -13.38
C PRO A 36 5.91 0.90 -14.46
N GLN A 37 5.30 -0.25 -14.80
CA GLN A 37 4.21 -0.32 -15.76
C GLN A 37 2.94 0.41 -15.32
N ASP A 38 2.72 0.58 -14.02
CA ASP A 38 1.54 1.22 -13.46
C ASP A 38 1.73 2.75 -13.31
N GLN A 39 2.97 3.26 -13.42
CA GLN A 39 3.32 4.66 -13.16
C GLN A 39 2.59 5.65 -14.08
N ALA A 40 2.54 5.38 -15.39
CA ALA A 40 1.91 6.29 -16.37
C ALA A 40 0.37 6.33 -16.24
N LEU A 41 -0.22 5.20 -15.82
CA LEU A 41 -1.65 5.11 -15.52
C LEU A 41 -1.96 5.82 -14.19
N HIS A 42 -1.07 5.66 -13.22
CA HIS A 42 -1.13 6.28 -11.91
C HIS A 42 -1.13 7.81 -11.97
N GLU A 43 -0.23 8.38 -12.76
CA GLU A 43 -0.12 9.82 -12.92
C GLU A 43 -1.30 10.47 -13.62
N LYS A 44 -2.11 9.73 -14.38
CA LYS A 44 -3.26 10.30 -15.10
C LYS A 44 -4.58 10.04 -14.38
N PHE A 45 -4.83 8.79 -13.99
CA PHE A 45 -6.10 8.41 -13.40
C PHE A 45 -6.12 8.67 -11.89
N TYR A 46 -5.17 8.09 -11.14
CA TYR A 46 -5.18 8.11 -9.67
C TYR A 46 -4.78 9.47 -9.08
N SER A 47 -3.99 10.27 -9.80
CA SER A 47 -3.59 11.62 -9.35
C SER A 47 -4.71 12.67 -9.42
N THR A 48 -5.64 12.50 -10.36
CA THR A 48 -6.76 13.42 -10.63
C THR A 48 -8.08 12.92 -10.05
N TRP A 49 -8.08 11.74 -9.43
CA TRP A 49 -9.28 11.12 -8.90
C TRP A 49 -9.66 11.71 -7.55
N HIS A 50 -10.90 12.20 -7.47
CA HIS A 50 -11.49 12.79 -6.27
C HIS A 50 -12.63 11.91 -5.75
N MET A 51 -12.95 12.04 -4.47
CA MET A 51 -13.97 11.20 -3.84
C MET A 51 -15.33 11.39 -4.54
N PRO A 52 -16.01 10.32 -4.97
CA PRO A 52 -17.29 10.45 -5.68
C PRO A 52 -18.40 11.13 -4.86
N ASP A 53 -18.34 11.02 -3.53
CA ASP A 53 -19.28 11.64 -2.59
C ASP A 53 -18.81 13.00 -2.04
N ASN A 54 -17.53 13.35 -2.19
CA ASN A 54 -17.01 14.69 -1.87
C ASN A 54 -15.86 15.06 -2.82
N PRO A 55 -16.16 15.60 -4.02
CA PRO A 55 -15.16 15.87 -5.05
C PRO A 55 -14.11 16.94 -4.69
N SER A 56 -14.28 17.66 -3.58
CA SER A 56 -13.28 18.61 -3.10
C SER A 56 -12.05 17.91 -2.49
N LEU A 57 -12.15 16.62 -2.20
CA LEU A 57 -11.09 15.81 -1.61
C LEU A 57 -10.53 14.82 -2.62
N SER A 58 -9.20 14.72 -2.71
CA SER A 58 -8.54 13.66 -3.47
C SER A 58 -8.84 12.29 -2.84
N CYS A 59 -8.96 11.25 -3.68
CA CYS A 59 -9.10 9.87 -3.21
C CYS A 59 -7.91 9.41 -2.36
N CYS A 60 -6.68 9.75 -2.78
CA CYS A 60 -5.46 9.19 -2.20
C CYS A 60 -4.19 10.03 -2.43
N SER A 61 -4.26 11.15 -3.16
CA SER A 61 -3.08 11.97 -3.51
C SER A 61 -1.88 11.13 -3.98
N ASN A 62 -2.11 10.09 -4.80
CA ASN A 62 -1.11 9.12 -5.28
C ASN A 62 -0.46 8.16 -4.26
N ALA A 63 -0.86 8.12 -2.98
CA ALA A 63 -0.14 7.35 -1.95
C ALA A 63 -0.79 6.01 -1.54
N ASP A 64 -2.11 5.87 -1.68
CA ASP A 64 -2.86 4.77 -1.05
C ASP A 64 -3.82 4.01 -1.97
N CYS A 65 -3.72 4.19 -3.29
CA CYS A 65 -4.45 3.36 -4.26
C CYS A 65 -3.66 2.07 -4.54
N TYR A 66 -4.31 0.90 -4.56
CA TYR A 66 -3.64 -0.35 -4.92
C TYR A 66 -4.60 -1.39 -5.53
N PRO A 67 -4.10 -2.28 -6.40
CA PRO A 67 -4.88 -3.41 -6.91
C PRO A 67 -5.37 -4.32 -5.78
N THR A 68 -6.59 -4.85 -5.92
CA THR A 68 -7.22 -5.67 -4.88
C THR A 68 -8.13 -6.76 -5.44
N ASP A 69 -8.35 -7.80 -4.64
CA ASP A 69 -9.37 -8.81 -4.89
C ASP A 69 -10.73 -8.33 -4.35
N ILE A 70 -11.82 -8.75 -5.00
CA ILE A 70 -13.19 -8.45 -4.55
C ILE A 70 -13.99 -9.70 -4.24
N LYS A 71 -15.03 -9.52 -3.42
CA LYS A 71 -16.10 -10.49 -3.19
C LYS A 71 -17.45 -9.79 -3.20
N TYR A 72 -18.45 -10.47 -3.72
CA TYR A 72 -19.84 -10.11 -3.50
C TYR A 72 -20.44 -11.05 -2.45
N ILE A 73 -20.97 -10.48 -1.37
CA ILE A 73 -21.64 -11.23 -0.29
C ILE A 73 -22.99 -10.57 -0.07
N ASP A 74 -24.08 -11.29 -0.29
CA ASP A 74 -25.46 -10.78 -0.21
C ASP A 74 -25.68 -9.49 -1.02
N GLY A 75 -25.14 -9.44 -2.24
CA GLY A 75 -25.23 -8.26 -3.12
C GLY A 75 -24.38 -7.06 -2.69
N ARG A 76 -23.60 -7.17 -1.61
CA ARG A 76 -22.69 -6.12 -1.14
C ARG A 76 -21.27 -6.41 -1.63
N LEU A 77 -20.59 -5.35 -2.06
CA LEU A 77 -19.21 -5.41 -2.56
C LEU A 77 -18.22 -5.28 -1.42
N TYR A 78 -17.24 -6.18 -1.37
CA TYR A 78 -16.13 -6.15 -0.44
C TYR A 78 -14.81 -6.19 -1.20
N ALA A 79 -13.79 -5.50 -0.70
CA ALA A 79 -12.45 -5.56 -1.25
C ALA A 79 -11.42 -5.97 -0.19
N ARG A 80 -10.36 -6.64 -0.62
CA ARG A 80 -9.29 -7.12 0.26
C ARG A 80 -8.30 -6.00 0.56
N ARG A 81 -8.21 -5.59 1.82
CA ARG A 81 -7.20 -4.65 2.28
C ARG A 81 -5.82 -5.31 2.27
N ARG A 82 -4.80 -4.62 1.76
CA ARG A 82 -3.44 -5.18 1.61
C ARG A 82 -2.73 -5.38 2.96
N GLU A 83 -3.01 -4.50 3.94
CA GLU A 83 -2.28 -4.45 5.20
C GLU A 83 -2.54 -5.66 6.11
N ASP A 84 -3.78 -6.15 6.13
CA ASP A 84 -4.20 -7.23 7.03
C ASP A 84 -4.96 -8.36 6.32
N GLY A 85 -5.13 -8.27 5.00
CA GLY A 85 -5.84 -9.27 4.18
C GLY A 85 -7.33 -9.35 4.44
N ARG A 86 -7.91 -8.46 5.26
CA ARG A 86 -9.34 -8.47 5.57
C ARG A 86 -10.16 -7.95 4.41
N PHE A 87 -11.34 -8.55 4.20
CA PHE A 87 -12.33 -8.04 3.26
C PHE A 87 -13.16 -6.96 3.97
N ILE A 88 -13.02 -5.72 3.52
CA ILE A 88 -13.77 -4.57 4.05
C ILE A 88 -14.91 -4.21 3.11
N LEU A 89 -16.03 -3.75 3.67
CA LEU A 89 -17.20 -3.35 2.90
C LEU A 89 -16.87 -2.10 2.07
N ILE A 90 -17.23 -2.13 0.78
CA ILE A 90 -17.13 -0.97 -0.10
C ILE A 90 -18.49 -0.27 -0.11
N PRO A 91 -18.59 0.95 0.47
CA PRO A 91 -19.84 1.69 0.43
C PRO A 91 -20.19 2.05 -1.04
N PRO A 92 -21.44 1.87 -1.48
CA PRO A 92 -21.82 2.11 -2.88
C PRO A 92 -21.47 3.51 -3.38
N GLN A 93 -21.52 4.52 -2.52
CA GLN A 93 -21.19 5.91 -2.84
C GLN A 93 -19.70 6.17 -3.05
N LYS A 94 -18.82 5.21 -2.68
CA LYS A 94 -17.37 5.31 -2.87
C LYS A 94 -16.90 4.68 -4.18
N VAL A 95 -17.79 4.01 -4.91
CA VAL A 95 -17.49 3.36 -6.19
C VAL A 95 -17.49 4.38 -7.32
N GLU A 96 -16.40 4.45 -8.08
CA GLU A 96 -16.30 5.21 -9.33
C GLU A 96 -17.25 4.65 -10.40
N ARG A 97 -17.99 5.55 -11.05
CA ARG A 97 -19.01 5.23 -12.07
C ARG A 97 -18.91 6.10 -13.32
N ASN A 98 -18.13 7.17 -13.27
CA ASN A 98 -18.07 8.21 -14.29
C ASN A 98 -16.82 8.09 -15.17
N ARG A 99 -15.84 7.27 -14.78
CA ARG A 99 -14.57 7.11 -15.50
C ARG A 99 -14.27 5.63 -15.70
N ASP A 100 -13.70 5.32 -16.86
CA ASP A 100 -13.19 3.99 -17.15
C ASP A 100 -11.87 3.76 -16.40
N ASN A 101 -11.76 2.59 -15.77
CA ASN A 101 -10.57 2.17 -15.07
C ASN A 101 -9.53 1.64 -16.08
N PRO A 102 -8.40 2.34 -16.28
CA PRO A 102 -7.58 2.15 -17.47
C PRO A 102 -6.75 0.86 -17.48
N ASP A 103 -6.63 0.17 -16.35
CA ASP A 103 -5.84 -1.06 -16.23
C ASP A 103 -6.70 -2.33 -16.07
N GLY A 104 -8.03 -2.19 -16.04
CA GLY A 104 -8.97 -3.30 -15.93
C GLY A 104 -8.97 -4.04 -14.59
N ARG A 105 -8.16 -3.65 -13.60
CA ARG A 105 -8.07 -4.30 -12.28
C ARG A 105 -8.82 -3.53 -11.21
N ASN A 106 -9.39 -4.20 -10.22
CA ASN A 106 -10.03 -3.50 -9.11
C ASN A 106 -8.99 -2.73 -8.28
N HIS A 107 -9.33 -1.52 -7.86
CA HIS A 107 -8.46 -0.69 -7.02
C HIS A 107 -9.17 -0.19 -5.77
N LEU A 108 -8.48 -0.32 -4.63
CA LEU A 108 -8.93 0.18 -3.34
C LEU A 108 -8.06 1.37 -2.91
N CYS A 109 -8.73 2.45 -2.52
CA CYS A 109 -8.16 3.62 -1.88
C CYS A 109 -8.68 3.71 -0.44
N ALA A 110 -7.84 3.40 0.53
CA ALA A 110 -8.21 3.36 1.95
C ALA A 110 -7.00 3.72 2.84
N PRO A 111 -7.23 4.38 3.99
CA PRO A 111 -6.18 4.60 4.97
C PRO A 111 -5.70 3.27 5.56
N PRO A 112 -4.43 3.19 5.99
CA PRO A 112 -3.93 2.08 6.80
C PRO A 112 -4.81 1.85 8.04
N PRO A 113 -4.96 0.60 8.52
CA PRO A 113 -5.77 0.28 9.71
C PRO A 113 -5.42 1.12 10.94
N ALA A 114 -4.13 1.44 11.12
CA ALA A 114 -3.65 2.26 12.23
C ALA A 114 -4.18 3.71 12.20
N LEU A 115 -4.56 4.22 11.02
CA LEU A 115 -5.07 5.59 10.82
C LEU A 115 -6.61 5.62 10.72
N SER A 116 -7.26 4.48 10.48
CA SER A 116 -8.72 4.37 10.53
C SER A 116 -9.14 3.01 11.10
N PRO A 117 -9.55 2.95 12.38
CA PRO A 117 -10.07 1.72 12.97
C PRO A 117 -11.44 1.32 12.41
N MET A 118 -12.11 2.18 11.65
CA MET A 118 -13.48 1.98 11.15
C MET A 118 -13.53 1.43 9.71
N ASP A 119 -12.43 0.90 9.19
CA ASP A 119 -12.34 0.34 7.83
C ASP A 119 -12.84 1.31 6.74
N SER A 120 -12.48 2.59 6.86
CA SER A 120 -12.88 3.63 5.91
C SER A 120 -12.42 3.34 4.49
N VAL A 121 -13.25 3.73 3.52
CA VAL A 121 -12.93 3.70 2.09
C VAL A 121 -13.02 5.12 1.56
N TYR A 122 -11.97 5.61 0.91
CA TYR A 122 -11.99 6.90 0.23
C TYR A 122 -12.57 6.77 -1.17
N CYS A 123 -12.10 5.79 -1.94
CA CYS A 123 -12.56 5.52 -3.30
C CYS A 123 -12.35 4.05 -3.67
N PHE A 124 -13.15 3.58 -4.63
CA PHE A 124 -13.04 2.24 -5.17
C PHE A 124 -13.31 2.24 -6.68
N ALA A 125 -12.43 1.64 -7.47
CA ALA A 125 -12.60 1.50 -8.91
C ALA A 125 -12.77 0.02 -9.26
N LEU A 126 -13.86 -0.31 -9.93
CA LEU A 126 -14.08 -1.66 -10.45
C LEU A 126 -13.19 -1.89 -11.67
N GLY A 127 -12.62 -3.09 -11.76
CA GLY A 127 -12.01 -3.58 -12.97
C GLY A 127 -13.10 -4.01 -13.96
N GLY A 128 -13.02 -3.53 -15.19
CA GLY A 128 -13.82 -4.05 -16.29
C GLY A 128 -13.20 -5.34 -16.79
N ALA A 129 -13.72 -6.49 -16.36
CA ALA A 129 -13.53 -7.73 -17.11
C ALA A 129 -14.40 -7.62 -18.37
N THR A 130 -13.78 -7.24 -19.49
CA THR A 130 -14.35 -7.47 -20.82
C THR A 130 -14.06 -8.88 -21.27
#